data_AF-A0A5I1GEY6-F1
#
_entry.id   AF-A0A5I1GEY6-F1
#
_cell.length_a   1.000
_cell.length_b   1.000
_cell.length_c   1.000
_cell.angle_alpha   90.00
_cell.angle_beta   90.00
_cell.angle_gamma   90.00
#
_symmetry.space_group_name_H-M   'P 1'
#
loop_
_entity.id
_entity.type
_entity.pdbx_description
1 polymer ?
#
loop_
_entity_poly.entity_id
_entity_poly.type
_entity_poly.pdbx_seq_one_letter_code
_entity_poly.pdbx_strand_id
1 'polypeptide(L)'
;MKSPKQSIINKFPDLHVHQTIDDIRDLLINGFDDSQKTIFLCGKDKSDKKSLRHKFSTFLSQEKGITLTYPEDLFEDLLEGQGKNSLLSLETQLANSVDLIVLIPESPGSFAELGAFSMDKALAKKMLVIRMGEYKSGKSFINHGPIRLVRAYGGEIFDIPKNFDEKNPNHVRAVLDKIKDTLPNGRKKKELDNILLYSKHILLLTYLFDDLSLRSVYKIMELIMGRKFENRDNIACKAATHSLIRAGLINQHEGSFTITKIGYTSISNSFHLKSSLTEIRTKIMNKQYARH
;
A
#
# COMPACT_ATOMS: atom_id res chain seq x y z
N MET A 1 19.08 -17.23 35.32
CA MET A 1 19.61 -16.08 34.57
C MET A 1 18.55 -15.62 33.59
N LYS A 2 17.98 -14.42 33.75
CA LYS A 2 17.18 -13.79 32.69
C LYS A 2 18.15 -13.54 31.52
N SER A 3 17.80 -13.97 30.31
CA SER A 3 18.58 -13.59 29.12
C SER A 3 18.77 -12.07 29.12
N PRO A 4 19.92 -11.54 28.68
CA PRO A 4 20.09 -10.10 28.54
C PRO A 4 18.92 -9.59 27.69
N LYS A 5 18.18 -8.59 28.17
CA LYS A 5 17.21 -7.90 27.32
C LYS A 5 17.98 -7.33 26.14
N GLN A 6 17.85 -7.99 25.00
CA GLN A 6 18.46 -7.54 23.76
C GLN A 6 17.79 -6.22 23.37
N SER A 7 18.59 -5.18 23.16
CA SER A 7 18.10 -3.84 22.84
C SER A 7 17.28 -3.83 21.56
N ILE A 8 16.38 -2.85 21.43
CA ILE A 8 15.51 -2.69 20.27
C ILE A 8 16.35 -2.38 19.03
N ILE A 9 17.33 -1.50 19.16
CA ILE A 9 18.29 -1.12 18.12
C ILE A 9 19.69 -1.38 18.68
N ASN A 10 20.60 -1.89 17.85
CA ASN A 10 21.98 -2.08 18.26
C ASN A 10 22.64 -0.72 18.57
N LYS A 11 23.37 -0.62 19.68
CA LYS A 11 24.11 0.60 20.10
C LYS A 11 23.24 1.85 20.27
N PHE A 12 21.93 1.71 20.49
CA PHE A 12 21.05 2.83 20.80
C PHE A 12 20.15 2.49 22.00
N PRO A 13 20.18 3.28 23.10
CA PRO A 13 19.43 2.96 24.30
C PRO A 13 17.91 2.94 24.09
N ASP A 14 17.24 1.87 24.55
CA ASP A 14 15.78 1.69 24.44
C ASP A 14 15.00 2.89 25.02
N LEU A 15 15.49 3.50 26.10
CA LEU A 15 14.88 4.71 26.69
C LEU A 15 14.78 5.85 25.67
N HIS A 16 15.82 6.05 24.86
CA HIS A 16 15.83 7.08 23.82
C HIS A 16 14.96 6.71 22.63
N VAL A 17 14.78 5.41 22.33
CA VAL A 17 13.77 4.97 21.35
C VAL A 17 12.40 5.42 21.82
N HIS A 18 12.02 5.11 23.05
CA HIS A 18 10.72 5.49 23.61
C HIS A 18 10.48 7.00 23.59
N GLN A 19 11.50 7.82 23.87
CA GLN A 19 11.42 9.28 23.87
C GLN A 19 11.25 9.90 22.47
N THR A 20 11.51 9.16 21.39
CA THR A 20 11.34 9.65 20.01
C THR A 20 10.10 9.07 19.33
N ILE A 21 9.38 8.13 19.93
CA ILE A 21 8.22 7.48 19.29
C ILE A 21 7.12 8.47 18.94
N ASP A 22 6.78 9.40 19.84
CA ASP A 22 5.69 10.36 19.58
C ASP A 22 6.07 11.33 18.47
N ASP A 23 7.32 11.80 18.46
CA ASP A 23 7.89 12.62 17.39
C ASP A 23 7.83 11.87 16.04
N ILE A 24 8.25 10.60 16.01
CA ILE A 24 8.18 9.76 14.82
C ILE A 24 6.73 9.52 14.39
N ARG A 25 5.81 9.32 15.34
CA ARG A 25 4.39 9.13 15.05
C ARG A 25 3.81 10.36 14.35
N ASP A 26 4.15 11.55 14.85
CA ASP A 26 3.76 12.81 14.22
C ASP A 26 4.33 12.93 12.80
N LEU A 27 5.61 12.61 12.61
CA LEU A 27 6.23 12.58 11.28
C LEU A 27 5.50 11.65 10.29
N LEU A 28 5.12 10.45 10.72
CA LEU A 28 4.42 9.49 9.87
C LEU A 28 3.00 9.97 9.50
N ILE A 29 2.30 10.60 10.44
CA ILE A 29 0.95 11.13 10.23
C ILE A 29 1.00 12.42 9.41
N ASN A 30 1.88 13.36 9.72
CA ASN A 30 1.79 14.73 9.19
C ASN A 30 2.86 15.07 8.16
N GLY A 31 3.91 14.27 8.05
CA GLY A 31 5.08 14.60 7.24
C GLY A 31 5.01 14.30 5.74
N PHE A 32 4.13 13.37 5.34
CA PHE A 32 3.96 12.94 3.94
C PHE A 32 2.75 13.58 3.27
N ASP A 33 2.88 13.90 1.98
CA ASP A 33 1.74 14.25 1.12
C ASP A 33 0.68 13.15 1.13
N ASP A 34 -0.56 13.54 1.42
CA ASP A 34 -1.75 12.69 1.44
C ASP A 34 -2.86 13.18 0.53
N SER A 35 -2.52 14.10 -0.38
CA SER A 35 -3.42 14.56 -1.43
C SER A 35 -3.77 13.45 -2.43
N GLN A 36 -2.93 12.42 -2.53
CA GLN A 36 -3.10 11.33 -3.49
C GLN A 36 -4.15 10.32 -3.01
N LYS A 37 -5.06 9.97 -3.90
CA LYS A 37 -6.02 8.88 -3.74
C LYS A 37 -5.42 7.59 -4.24
N THR A 38 -5.49 6.55 -3.42
CA THR A 38 -4.93 5.25 -3.76
C THR A 38 -6.01 4.37 -4.39
N ILE A 39 -5.77 3.92 -5.62
CA ILE A 39 -6.65 3.00 -6.35
C ILE A 39 -5.99 1.63 -6.42
N PHE A 40 -6.73 0.61 -5.97
CA PHE A 40 -6.40 -0.78 -6.24
C PHE A 40 -6.99 -1.16 -7.60
N LEU A 41 -6.13 -1.31 -8.62
CA LEU A 41 -6.54 -1.65 -9.97
C LEU A 41 -6.42 -3.18 -10.19
N CYS A 42 -7.57 -3.86 -10.22
CA CYS A 42 -7.71 -5.31 -10.40
C CYS A 42 -8.09 -5.66 -11.85
N GLY A 43 -7.65 -6.82 -12.33
CA GLY A 43 -7.98 -7.30 -13.68
C GLY A 43 -7.08 -8.42 -14.16
N LYS A 44 -6.72 -8.42 -15.44
CA LYS A 44 -5.73 -9.38 -15.96
C LYS A 44 -4.32 -9.07 -15.43
N ASP A 45 -3.36 -9.92 -15.75
CA ASP A 45 -1.94 -9.66 -15.50
C ASP A 45 -1.53 -8.25 -15.99
N LYS A 46 -0.86 -7.47 -15.12
CA LYS A 46 -0.50 -6.08 -15.41
C LYS A 46 0.51 -5.92 -16.54
N SER A 47 1.27 -6.98 -16.87
CA SER A 47 2.23 -7.01 -17.98
C SER A 47 1.56 -7.31 -19.33
N ASP A 48 0.32 -7.81 -19.34
CA ASP A 48 -0.45 -8.04 -20.56
C ASP A 48 -0.93 -6.71 -21.16
N LYS A 49 -0.16 -6.18 -22.10
CA LYS A 49 -0.44 -4.92 -22.80
C LYS A 49 -1.77 -4.90 -23.56
N LYS A 50 -2.37 -6.06 -23.83
CA LYS A 50 -3.67 -6.15 -24.50
C LYS A 50 -4.84 -6.07 -23.52
N SER A 51 -4.60 -6.28 -22.23
CA SER A 51 -5.63 -6.24 -21.19
C SER A 51 -6.20 -4.84 -20.98
N LEU A 52 -7.45 -4.76 -20.55
CA LEU A 52 -8.07 -3.52 -20.13
C LEU A 52 -7.36 -2.96 -18.90
N ARG A 53 -6.93 -3.81 -17.95
CA ARG A 53 -6.19 -3.38 -16.77
C ARG A 53 -4.92 -2.62 -17.15
N HIS A 54 -4.12 -3.13 -18.09
CA HIS A 54 -2.93 -2.44 -18.55
C HIS A 54 -3.27 -1.12 -19.26
N LYS A 55 -4.28 -1.13 -20.14
CA LYS A 55 -4.74 0.10 -20.80
C LYS A 55 -5.17 1.16 -19.79
N PHE A 56 -5.92 0.76 -18.76
CA PHE A 56 -6.36 1.65 -17.69
C PHE A 56 -5.19 2.21 -16.90
N SER A 57 -4.18 1.40 -16.59
CA SER A 57 -3.00 1.88 -15.87
C SER A 57 -2.24 2.96 -16.65
N THR A 58 -2.19 2.90 -17.99
CA THR A 58 -1.46 3.89 -18.79
C THR A 58 -1.97 5.32 -18.63
N PHE A 59 -3.29 5.54 -18.62
CA PHE A 59 -3.84 6.88 -18.46
C PHE A 59 -4.05 7.25 -16.98
N LEU A 60 -4.41 6.29 -16.12
CA LEU A 60 -4.56 6.57 -14.68
C LEU A 60 -3.26 6.97 -14.00
N SER A 61 -2.12 6.40 -14.43
CA SER A 61 -0.80 6.78 -13.89
C SER A 61 -0.37 8.21 -14.25
N GLN A 62 -1.03 8.85 -15.22
CA GLN A 62 -0.77 10.24 -15.60
C GLN A 62 -1.60 11.22 -14.77
N GLU A 63 -2.63 10.75 -14.08
CA GLU A 63 -3.53 11.60 -13.31
C GLU A 63 -2.88 12.07 -12.00
N LYS A 64 -2.77 13.40 -11.86
CA LYS A 64 -2.33 14.01 -10.61
C LYS A 64 -3.35 13.70 -9.51
N GLY A 65 -2.87 13.26 -8.36
CA GLY A 65 -3.76 12.94 -7.24
C GLY A 65 -4.23 11.49 -7.24
N ILE A 66 -3.74 10.64 -8.15
CA ILE A 66 -4.02 9.20 -8.16
C ILE A 66 -2.72 8.42 -8.04
N THR A 67 -2.69 7.45 -7.14
CA THR A 67 -1.64 6.45 -7.02
C THR A 67 -2.23 5.07 -7.24
N LEU A 68 -1.69 4.31 -8.19
CA LEU A 68 -2.10 2.93 -8.43
C LEU A 68 -1.31 1.99 -7.51
N THR A 69 -2.01 1.02 -6.92
CA THR A 69 -1.39 -0.05 -6.15
C THR A 69 -1.76 -1.41 -6.71
N TYR A 70 -0.80 -2.33 -6.63
CA TYR A 70 -0.87 -3.68 -7.16
C TYR A 70 -0.40 -4.66 -6.07
N PRO A 71 -1.24 -5.61 -5.61
CA PRO A 71 -0.86 -6.60 -4.61
C PRO A 71 0.38 -7.37 -5.00
N GLU A 72 0.48 -7.71 -6.28
CA GLU A 72 1.62 -8.44 -6.82
C GLU A 72 2.95 -7.69 -6.57
N ASP A 73 2.96 -6.35 -6.50
CA ASP A 73 4.18 -5.58 -6.23
C ASP A 73 4.63 -5.60 -4.78
N LEU A 74 3.69 -5.74 -3.84
CA LEU A 74 4.01 -5.74 -2.42
C LEU A 74 4.29 -7.15 -1.90
N PHE A 75 3.63 -8.16 -2.47
CA PHE A 75 3.66 -9.51 -1.92
C PHE A 75 4.40 -10.54 -2.80
N GLU A 76 4.85 -10.25 -4.02
CA GLU A 76 5.53 -11.19 -4.93
C GLU A 76 6.47 -12.18 -4.20
N ASP A 77 7.47 -11.65 -3.48
CA ASP A 77 8.47 -12.45 -2.78
C ASP A 77 7.91 -13.29 -1.60
N LEU A 78 6.80 -12.85 -1.00
CA LEU A 78 6.08 -13.60 0.04
C LEU A 78 5.21 -14.71 -0.54
N LEU A 79 4.76 -14.55 -1.78
CA LEU A 79 3.96 -15.52 -2.53
C LEU A 79 4.81 -16.68 -3.04
N GLU A 80 6.09 -16.45 -3.31
CA GLU A 80 7.01 -17.48 -3.78
C GLU A 80 7.49 -18.44 -2.67
N GLY A 81 7.34 -18.08 -1.39
CA GLY A 81 8.07 -18.76 -0.30
C GLY A 81 7.25 -19.46 0.78
N GLN A 82 5.99 -19.10 1.05
CA GLN A 82 5.26 -19.64 2.21
C GLN A 82 3.76 -19.83 1.95
N GLY A 83 3.37 -21.05 1.58
CA GLY A 83 1.98 -21.50 1.43
C GLY A 83 1.15 -21.57 2.72
N LYS A 84 1.42 -20.70 3.71
CA LYS A 84 0.66 -20.62 4.97
C LYS A 84 -0.32 -19.45 5.03
N ASN A 85 -0.15 -18.42 4.21
CA ASN A 85 -1.04 -17.27 4.20
C ASN A 85 -1.89 -17.29 2.93
N SER A 86 -3.21 -17.17 3.09
CA SER A 86 -4.12 -17.06 1.96
C SER A 86 -3.85 -15.76 1.20
N LEU A 87 -3.46 -15.87 -0.08
CA LEU A 87 -3.38 -14.77 -1.05
C LEU A 87 -4.55 -13.81 -0.91
N LEU A 88 -5.75 -14.39 -0.84
CA LEU A 88 -7.00 -13.65 -0.70
C LEU A 88 -7.06 -12.81 0.58
N SER A 89 -6.47 -13.29 1.69
CA SER A 89 -6.43 -12.53 2.94
C SER A 89 -5.54 -11.30 2.82
N LEU A 90 -4.41 -11.39 2.11
CA LEU A 90 -3.50 -10.26 1.90
C LEU A 90 -4.15 -9.24 0.97
N GLU A 91 -4.74 -9.69 -0.13
CA GLU A 91 -5.47 -8.83 -1.07
C GLU A 91 -6.66 -8.12 -0.41
N THR A 92 -7.42 -8.84 0.43
CA THR A 92 -8.52 -8.26 1.23
C THR A 92 -8.00 -7.17 2.18
N GLN A 93 -6.83 -7.37 2.79
CA GLN A 93 -6.24 -6.37 3.67
C GLN A 93 -5.80 -5.11 2.90
N LEU A 94 -5.21 -5.27 1.72
CA LEU A 94 -4.85 -4.15 0.85
C LEU A 94 -6.10 -3.41 0.35
N ALA A 95 -7.12 -4.16 -0.06
CA ALA A 95 -8.39 -3.62 -0.52
C ALA A 95 -9.09 -2.79 0.56
N ASN A 96 -8.92 -3.14 1.83
CA ASN A 96 -9.41 -2.32 2.95
C ASN A 96 -8.67 -0.99 3.09
N SER A 97 -7.40 -0.97 2.72
CA SER A 97 -6.49 0.17 2.87
C SER A 97 -6.58 1.22 1.75
N VAL A 98 -7.18 0.90 0.60
CA VAL A 98 -7.34 1.85 -0.52
C VAL A 98 -8.58 2.74 -0.40
N ASP A 99 -8.63 3.77 -1.24
CA ASP A 99 -9.77 4.68 -1.39
C ASP A 99 -10.83 4.09 -2.33
N LEU A 100 -10.41 3.40 -3.38
CA LEU A 100 -11.27 2.80 -4.40
C LEU A 100 -10.66 1.53 -4.96
N ILE A 101 -11.50 0.52 -5.20
CA ILE A 101 -11.14 -0.70 -5.91
C ILE A 101 -11.74 -0.59 -7.31
N VAL A 102 -10.90 -0.46 -8.34
CA VAL A 102 -11.35 -0.52 -9.74
C VAL A 102 -11.12 -1.95 -10.23
N LEU A 103 -12.20 -2.70 -10.45
CA LEU A 103 -12.12 -4.11 -10.82
C LEU A 103 -12.63 -4.34 -12.25
N ILE A 104 -11.78 -4.94 -13.08
CA ILE A 104 -12.13 -5.30 -14.46
C ILE A 104 -12.19 -6.85 -14.56
N PRO A 105 -13.39 -7.46 -14.64
CA PRO A 105 -13.53 -8.91 -14.69
C PRO A 105 -13.23 -9.42 -16.11
N GLU A 106 -11.94 -9.63 -16.40
CA GLU A 106 -11.41 -9.99 -17.74
C GLU A 106 -10.48 -11.23 -17.71
N SER A 107 -10.33 -11.88 -16.55
CA SER A 107 -9.43 -13.02 -16.32
C SER A 107 -9.96 -13.94 -15.21
N PRO A 108 -9.56 -15.23 -15.16
CA PRO A 108 -9.93 -16.14 -14.06
C PRO A 108 -9.68 -15.56 -12.66
N GLY A 109 -8.53 -14.91 -12.46
CA GLY A 109 -8.20 -14.25 -11.19
C GLY A 109 -9.17 -13.12 -10.85
N SER A 110 -9.42 -12.21 -11.80
CA SER A 110 -10.35 -11.10 -11.58
C SER A 110 -11.80 -11.51 -11.36
N PHE A 111 -12.23 -12.67 -11.89
CA PHE A 111 -13.55 -13.25 -11.57
C PHE A 111 -13.59 -13.77 -10.13
N ALA A 112 -12.51 -14.38 -9.65
CA ALA A 112 -12.38 -14.80 -8.26
C ALA A 112 -12.35 -13.61 -7.30
N GLU A 113 -11.56 -12.57 -7.60
CA GLU A 113 -11.53 -11.31 -6.85
C GLU A 113 -12.92 -10.66 -6.79
N LEU A 114 -13.63 -10.57 -7.92
CA LEU A 114 -14.99 -10.03 -7.97
C LEU A 114 -15.92 -10.81 -7.03
N GLY A 115 -15.86 -12.14 -7.07
CA GLY A 115 -16.62 -13.00 -6.17
C GLY A 115 -16.28 -12.71 -4.71
N ALA A 116 -15.00 -12.77 -4.35
CA ALA A 116 -14.55 -12.63 -2.97
C ALA A 116 -14.82 -11.24 -2.39
N PHE A 117 -14.46 -10.16 -3.10
CA PHE A 117 -14.66 -8.79 -2.62
C PHE A 117 -16.14 -8.40 -2.59
N SER A 118 -16.97 -8.95 -3.48
CA SER A 118 -18.42 -8.66 -3.44
C SER A 118 -19.13 -9.21 -2.21
N MET A 119 -18.59 -10.26 -1.58
CA MET A 119 -19.16 -10.87 -0.38
C MET A 119 -18.87 -10.06 0.89
N ASP A 120 -17.79 -9.27 0.89
CA ASP A 120 -17.46 -8.34 1.96
C ASP A 120 -18.15 -7.00 1.72
N LYS A 121 -19.06 -6.61 2.62
CA LYS A 121 -19.85 -5.38 2.48
C LYS A 121 -18.97 -4.11 2.43
N ALA A 122 -17.88 -4.06 3.18
CA ALA A 122 -17.01 -2.89 3.24
C ALA A 122 -16.17 -2.76 1.96
N LEU A 123 -15.68 -3.88 1.42
CA LEU A 123 -14.96 -3.89 0.14
C LEU A 123 -15.91 -3.59 -1.01
N ALA A 124 -17.04 -4.30 -1.10
CA ALA A 124 -18.05 -4.12 -2.14
C ALA A 124 -18.52 -2.66 -2.26
N LYS A 125 -18.70 -1.96 -1.15
CA LYS A 125 -19.05 -0.52 -1.12
C LYS A 125 -17.99 0.36 -1.78
N LYS A 126 -16.71 -0.02 -1.74
CA LYS A 126 -15.59 0.71 -2.34
C LYS A 126 -15.28 0.27 -3.78
N MET A 127 -16.08 -0.64 -4.37
CA MET A 127 -15.80 -1.16 -5.70
C MET A 127 -16.45 -0.32 -6.80
N LEU A 128 -15.67 -0.06 -7.85
CA LEU A 128 -16.13 0.32 -9.18
C LEU A 128 -15.81 -0.83 -10.14
N VAL A 129 -16.82 -1.59 -10.53
CA VAL A 129 -16.65 -2.71 -11.48
C VAL A 129 -16.80 -2.19 -12.90
N ILE A 130 -15.76 -2.35 -13.72
CA ILE A 130 -15.76 -1.99 -15.13
C ILE A 130 -16.20 -3.19 -15.94
N ARG A 131 -17.39 -3.13 -16.54
CA ARG A 131 -17.96 -4.23 -17.30
C ARG A 131 -18.07 -3.86 -18.78
N MET A 132 -17.75 -4.80 -19.66
CA MET A 132 -18.04 -4.62 -21.09
C MET A 132 -19.55 -4.55 -21.30
N GLY A 133 -20.02 -3.49 -21.94
CA GLY A 133 -21.44 -3.16 -22.10
C GLY A 133 -22.23 -4.24 -22.84
N GLU A 134 -21.57 -5.05 -23.68
CA GLU A 134 -22.22 -6.20 -24.33
C GLU A 134 -22.72 -7.26 -23.34
N TYR A 135 -22.10 -7.35 -22.15
CA TYR A 135 -22.53 -8.26 -21.08
C TYR A 135 -23.57 -7.64 -20.15
N LYS A 136 -24.01 -6.38 -20.36
CA LYS A 136 -24.92 -5.68 -19.45
C LYS A 136 -26.23 -6.42 -19.20
N SER A 137 -26.83 -6.91 -20.29
CA SER A 137 -28.14 -7.57 -20.30
C SER A 137 -28.04 -9.10 -20.33
N GLY A 138 -26.83 -9.66 -20.25
CA GLY A 138 -26.62 -11.11 -20.30
C GLY A 138 -27.15 -11.81 -19.05
N LYS A 139 -27.78 -12.97 -19.22
CA LYS A 139 -28.11 -13.87 -18.09
C LYS A 139 -26.84 -14.64 -17.71
N SER A 140 -26.12 -14.17 -16.68
CA SER A 140 -24.87 -14.78 -16.23
C SER A 140 -24.77 -14.81 -14.71
N PHE A 141 -24.00 -15.77 -14.17
CA PHE A 141 -23.72 -15.83 -12.74
C PHE A 141 -23.06 -14.54 -12.24
N ILE A 142 -22.16 -13.94 -13.02
CA ILE A 142 -21.52 -12.65 -12.70
C ILE A 142 -22.58 -11.55 -12.48
N ASN A 143 -23.54 -11.43 -13.41
CA ASN A 143 -24.57 -10.39 -13.34
C ASN A 143 -25.61 -10.63 -12.23
N HIS A 144 -25.94 -11.88 -11.94
CA HIS A 144 -26.97 -12.25 -10.96
C HIS A 144 -26.43 -12.54 -9.55
N GLY A 145 -25.12 -12.74 -9.40
CA GLY A 145 -24.44 -12.94 -8.13
C GLY A 145 -23.58 -11.72 -7.77
N PRO A 146 -22.25 -11.75 -7.98
CA PRO A 146 -21.34 -10.72 -7.47
C PRO A 146 -21.72 -9.28 -7.82
N ILE A 147 -22.14 -9.00 -9.06
CA ILE A 147 -22.55 -7.64 -9.47
C ILE A 147 -23.77 -7.14 -8.69
N ARG A 148 -24.72 -8.03 -8.34
CA ARG A 148 -25.87 -7.65 -7.50
C ARG A 148 -25.44 -7.30 -6.09
N LEU A 149 -24.50 -8.05 -5.52
CA LEU A 149 -23.97 -7.79 -4.18
C LEU A 149 -23.22 -6.45 -4.13
N VAL A 150 -22.36 -6.18 -5.12
CA VAL A 150 -21.67 -4.88 -5.25
C VAL A 150 -22.67 -3.73 -5.21
N ARG A 151 -23.71 -3.78 -6.05
CA ARG A 151 -24.78 -2.76 -6.05
C ARG A 151 -25.53 -2.67 -4.72
N ALA A 152 -25.89 -3.82 -4.14
CA ALA A 152 -26.64 -3.87 -2.88
C ALA A 152 -25.87 -3.23 -1.71
N TYR A 153 -24.54 -3.28 -1.75
CA TYR A 153 -23.67 -2.68 -0.74
C TYR A 153 -23.20 -1.26 -1.08
N GLY A 154 -23.65 -0.70 -2.21
CA GLY A 154 -23.39 0.68 -2.61
C GLY A 154 -22.15 0.86 -3.50
N GLY A 155 -21.54 -0.23 -3.96
CA GLY A 155 -20.55 -0.17 -5.03
C GLY A 155 -21.19 0.07 -6.39
N GLU A 156 -20.37 0.49 -7.33
CA GLU A 156 -20.81 0.96 -8.63
C GLU A 156 -20.38 0.03 -9.77
N ILE A 157 -21.19 0.00 -10.84
CA ILE A 157 -20.90 -0.75 -12.05
C ILE A 157 -20.89 0.24 -13.21
N PHE A 158 -19.76 0.34 -13.90
CA PHE A 158 -19.62 1.18 -15.09
C PHE A 158 -19.50 0.31 -16.34
N ASP A 159 -20.44 0.49 -17.27
CA ASP A 159 -20.48 -0.26 -18.52
C ASP A 159 -19.70 0.51 -19.60
N ILE A 160 -18.60 -0.05 -20.09
CA ILE A 160 -17.79 0.53 -21.18
C ILE A 160 -18.17 -0.04 -22.55
N PRO A 161 -17.96 0.68 -23.66
CA PRO A 161 -18.27 0.17 -25.00
C PRO A 161 -17.46 -1.08 -25.34
N LYS A 162 -18.03 -1.98 -26.16
CA LYS A 162 -17.37 -3.20 -26.64
C LYS A 162 -16.05 -2.91 -27.37
N ASN A 163 -16.01 -1.81 -28.09
CA ASN A 163 -14.86 -1.29 -28.82
C ASN A 163 -14.12 -0.20 -28.03
N PHE A 164 -14.05 -0.33 -26.70
CA PHE A 164 -13.22 0.58 -25.90
C PHE A 164 -11.80 0.67 -26.47
N ASP A 165 -11.28 1.89 -26.50
CA ASP A 165 -9.99 2.22 -27.09
C ASP A 165 -9.34 3.30 -26.22
N GLU A 166 -8.20 2.98 -25.64
CA GLU A 166 -7.35 3.85 -24.82
C GLU A 166 -6.77 5.03 -25.61
N LYS A 167 -6.81 4.98 -26.94
CA LYS A 167 -6.41 6.09 -27.81
C LYS A 167 -7.56 7.04 -28.13
N ASN A 168 -8.80 6.65 -27.83
CA ASN A 168 -9.97 7.50 -28.04
C ASN A 168 -10.17 8.42 -26.81
N PRO A 169 -10.00 9.75 -26.94
CA PRO A 169 -10.09 10.67 -25.80
C PRO A 169 -11.45 10.66 -25.11
N ASN A 170 -12.54 10.38 -25.83
CA ASN A 170 -13.88 10.34 -25.24
C ASN A 170 -14.08 9.09 -24.39
N HIS A 171 -13.54 7.95 -24.82
CA HIS A 171 -13.58 6.71 -24.04
C HIS A 171 -12.79 6.86 -22.74
N VAL A 172 -11.56 7.38 -22.84
CA VAL A 172 -10.69 7.61 -21.67
C VAL A 172 -11.32 8.62 -20.71
N ARG A 173 -11.83 9.75 -21.23
CA ARG A 173 -12.50 10.77 -20.42
C ARG A 173 -13.70 10.20 -19.65
N ALA A 174 -14.55 9.41 -20.30
CA ALA A 174 -15.72 8.83 -19.65
C ALA A 174 -15.32 7.91 -18.46
N VAL A 175 -14.26 7.12 -18.62
CA VAL A 175 -13.73 6.27 -17.53
C VAL A 175 -13.12 7.13 -16.42
N LEU A 176 -12.29 8.12 -16.77
CA LEU A 176 -11.64 9.00 -15.80
C LEU A 176 -12.65 9.79 -14.98
N ASP A 177 -13.65 10.38 -15.63
CA ASP A 177 -14.71 11.15 -14.98
C ASP A 177 -15.48 10.23 -14.03
N LYS A 178 -15.78 9.00 -14.44
CA LYS A 178 -16.46 8.05 -13.56
C LYS A 178 -15.61 7.65 -12.36
N ILE A 179 -14.32 7.37 -12.54
CA ILE A 179 -13.41 7.05 -11.44
C ILE A 179 -13.31 8.22 -10.45
N LYS A 180 -13.19 9.45 -10.96
CA LYS A 180 -13.11 10.66 -10.13
C LYS A 180 -14.40 10.93 -9.35
N ASP A 181 -15.55 10.68 -9.97
CA ASP A 181 -16.87 10.79 -9.34
C ASP A 181 -17.06 9.74 -8.21
N THR A 182 -16.58 8.52 -8.41
CA THR A 182 -16.68 7.45 -7.41
C THR A 182 -15.66 7.59 -6.27
N LEU A 183 -14.55 8.28 -6.48
CA LEU A 183 -13.53 8.50 -5.44
C LEU A 183 -14.14 9.26 -4.25
N PRO A 184 -13.85 8.84 -3.00
CA PRO A 184 -14.43 9.49 -1.83
C PRO A 184 -13.92 10.93 -1.68
N ASN A 185 -14.86 11.85 -1.43
CA ASN A 185 -14.58 13.25 -1.14
C ASN A 185 -13.87 13.41 0.22
N GLY A 186 -12.96 14.38 0.31
CA GLY A 186 -12.21 14.69 1.53
C GLY A 186 -10.99 13.79 1.75
N ARG A 187 -10.16 14.13 2.74
CA ARG A 187 -8.98 13.33 3.09
C ARG A 187 -9.38 12.19 4.03
N LYS A 188 -8.92 10.97 3.76
CA LYS A 188 -9.06 9.85 4.69
C LYS A 188 -8.15 10.12 5.88
N LYS A 189 -8.63 9.88 7.10
CA LYS A 189 -7.78 9.95 8.29
C LYS A 189 -6.62 8.96 8.10
N LYS A 190 -5.39 9.40 8.30
CA LYS A 190 -4.23 8.52 8.24
C LYS A 190 -4.29 7.52 9.39
N GLU A 191 -4.28 6.25 9.02
CA GLU A 191 -4.24 5.14 9.94
C GLU A 191 -2.85 4.51 9.82
N LEU A 192 -2.08 4.52 10.92
CA LEU A 192 -0.69 4.04 10.93
C LEU A 192 -0.58 2.54 10.63
N ASP A 193 -1.64 1.80 10.87
CA ASP A 193 -1.79 0.37 10.57
C ASP A 193 -2.20 0.12 9.11
N ASN A 194 -2.35 1.16 8.28
CA ASN A 194 -2.49 0.99 6.85
C ASN A 194 -1.22 0.34 6.26
N ILE A 195 -1.34 -0.92 5.87
CA ILE A 195 -0.28 -1.74 5.28
C ILE A 195 0.42 -1.09 4.08
N LEU A 196 -0.29 -0.28 3.29
CA LEU A 196 0.28 0.42 2.13
C LEU A 196 1.29 1.50 2.54
N LEU A 197 1.24 1.95 3.80
CA LEU A 197 2.18 2.90 4.35
C LEU A 197 3.43 2.24 4.94
N TYR A 198 3.46 0.92 5.12
CA TYR A 198 4.57 0.24 5.80
C TYR A 198 5.90 0.47 5.09
N SER A 199 5.94 0.47 3.75
CA SER A 199 7.17 0.81 3.02
C SER A 199 7.64 2.24 3.31
N LYS A 200 6.73 3.20 3.41
CA LYS A 200 7.07 4.58 3.79
C LYS A 200 7.55 4.66 5.25
N HIS A 201 6.90 3.94 6.15
CA HIS A 201 7.25 3.91 7.57
C HIS A 201 8.65 3.33 7.76
N ILE A 202 8.93 2.17 7.15
CA ILE A 202 10.22 1.50 7.23
C ILE A 202 11.31 2.36 6.60
N LEU A 203 11.04 2.97 5.44
CA LEU A 203 12.01 3.87 4.81
C LEU A 203 12.33 5.06 5.71
N LEU A 204 11.35 5.68 6.37
CA LEU A 204 11.59 6.75 7.35
C LEU A 204 12.42 6.23 8.54
N LEU A 205 12.10 5.05 9.08
CA LEU A 205 12.86 4.46 10.18
C LEU A 205 14.32 4.22 9.78
N THR A 206 14.58 3.67 8.59
CA THR A 206 15.95 3.48 8.07
C THR A 206 16.65 4.79 7.72
N TYR A 207 15.89 5.85 7.47
CA TYR A 207 16.45 7.19 7.37
C TYR A 207 16.89 7.69 8.75
N LEU A 208 16.06 7.52 9.78
CA LEU A 208 16.29 8.09 11.11
C LEU A 208 17.32 7.33 11.93
N PHE A 209 17.37 6.01 11.83
CA PHE A 209 18.22 5.14 12.64
C PHE A 209 19.19 4.36 11.77
N ASP A 210 20.46 4.37 12.17
CA ASP A 210 21.45 3.43 11.67
C ASP A 210 21.26 2.02 12.27
N ASP A 211 21.75 0.98 11.59
CA ASP A 211 21.80 -0.43 12.03
C ASP A 211 20.44 -1.07 12.43
N LEU A 212 19.36 -0.71 11.74
CA LEU A 212 18.06 -1.34 11.98
C LEU A 212 18.01 -2.78 11.45
N SER A 213 17.76 -3.76 12.32
CA SER A 213 17.38 -5.11 11.89
C SER A 213 15.86 -5.23 11.68
N LEU A 214 15.40 -6.29 11.01
CA LEU A 214 13.97 -6.58 10.85
C LEU A 214 13.23 -6.70 12.20
N ARG A 215 13.90 -7.24 13.21
CA ARG A 215 13.37 -7.29 14.59
C ARG A 215 13.23 -5.89 15.18
N SER A 216 14.19 -4.99 14.92
CA SER A 216 14.14 -3.59 15.35
C SER A 216 12.93 -2.90 14.73
N VAL A 217 12.74 -3.08 13.42
CA VAL A 217 11.57 -2.57 12.68
C VAL A 217 10.27 -3.04 13.31
N TYR A 218 10.10 -4.34 13.58
CA TYR A 218 8.89 -4.86 14.23
C TYR A 218 8.65 -4.21 15.59
N LYS A 219 9.69 -4.10 16.42
CA LYS A 219 9.56 -3.53 17.77
C LYS A 219 9.23 -2.04 17.74
N ILE A 220 9.87 -1.26 16.87
CA ILE A 220 9.58 0.16 16.72
C ILE A 220 8.17 0.37 16.18
N MET A 221 7.75 -0.42 15.19
CA MET A 221 6.40 -0.33 14.64
C MET A 221 5.31 -0.72 15.67
N GLU A 222 5.56 -1.72 16.53
CA GLU A 222 4.69 -2.03 17.68
C GLU A 222 4.51 -0.80 18.60
N LEU A 223 5.59 -0.06 18.86
CA LEU A 223 5.55 1.15 19.69
C LEU A 223 4.82 2.30 19.00
N ILE A 224 5.07 2.51 17.71
CA ILE A 224 4.39 3.54 16.90
C ILE A 224 2.89 3.29 16.89
N MET A 225 2.46 2.04 16.67
CA MET A 225 1.04 1.67 16.61
C MET A 225 0.39 1.51 17.98
N GLY A 226 1.16 1.43 19.07
CA GLY A 226 0.63 1.21 20.41
C GLY A 226 0.00 -0.16 20.63
N ARG A 227 0.30 -1.15 19.77
CA ARG A 227 -0.21 -2.53 19.88
C ARG A 227 0.85 -3.55 19.47
N LYS A 228 0.64 -4.80 19.87
CA LYS A 228 1.47 -5.92 19.40
C LYS A 228 1.17 -6.28 17.97
N PHE A 229 2.22 -6.72 17.27
CA PHE A 229 2.13 -7.16 15.89
C PHE A 229 1.59 -8.58 15.83
N GLU A 230 0.59 -8.78 14.98
CA GLU A 230 0.08 -10.10 14.62
C GLU A 230 0.93 -10.68 13.48
N ASN A 231 0.70 -11.95 13.14
CA ASN A 231 1.43 -12.61 12.05
C ASN A 231 1.36 -11.79 10.74
N ARG A 232 0.17 -11.27 10.41
CA ARG A 232 -0.05 -10.43 9.22
C ARG A 232 0.78 -9.15 9.21
N ASP A 233 0.98 -8.50 10.36
CA ASP A 233 1.78 -7.27 10.43
C ASP A 233 3.26 -7.57 10.19
N ASN A 234 3.75 -8.69 10.73
CA ASN A 234 5.12 -9.14 10.50
C ASN A 234 5.35 -9.47 9.03
N ILE A 235 4.41 -10.18 8.40
CA ILE A 235 4.43 -10.48 6.97
C ILE A 235 4.46 -9.19 6.16
N ALA A 236 3.56 -8.25 6.45
CA ALA A 236 3.49 -6.95 5.81
C ALA A 236 4.79 -6.14 5.90
N CYS A 237 5.38 -6.06 7.10
CA CYS A 237 6.66 -5.35 7.29
C CYS A 237 7.80 -6.04 6.54
N LYS A 238 7.82 -7.38 6.51
CA LYS A 238 8.78 -8.13 5.71
C LYS A 238 8.59 -7.81 4.22
N ALA A 239 7.36 -7.88 3.71
CA ALA A 239 7.00 -7.52 2.33
C ALA A 239 7.53 -6.14 1.94
N ALA A 240 7.19 -5.14 2.75
CA ALA A 240 7.58 -3.76 2.56
C ALA A 240 9.10 -3.59 2.57
N THR A 241 9.80 -4.28 3.47
CA THR A 241 11.27 -4.28 3.53
C THR A 241 11.89 -4.84 2.25
N HIS A 242 11.42 -6.00 1.79
CA HIS A 242 11.89 -6.61 0.54
C HIS A 242 11.64 -5.70 -0.67
N SER A 243 10.45 -5.08 -0.75
CA SER A 243 10.10 -4.12 -1.79
C SER A 243 11.06 -2.92 -1.82
N LEU A 244 11.43 -2.37 -0.65
CA LEU A 244 12.42 -1.29 -0.54
C LEU A 244 13.82 -1.71 -0.99
N ILE A 245 14.25 -2.95 -0.68
CA ILE A 245 15.53 -3.50 -1.13
C ILE A 245 15.54 -3.65 -2.65
N ARG A 246 14.48 -4.26 -3.22
CA ARG A 246 14.33 -4.45 -4.67
C ARG A 246 14.32 -3.13 -5.43
N ALA A 247 13.69 -2.10 -4.86
CA ALA A 247 13.69 -0.74 -5.41
C ALA A 247 15.04 -0.01 -5.23
N GLY A 248 16.02 -0.60 -4.55
CA GLY A 248 17.32 -0.01 -4.27
C GLY A 248 17.26 1.18 -3.31
N LEU A 249 16.19 1.31 -2.51
CA LEU A 249 16.00 2.39 -1.54
C LEU A 249 16.73 2.14 -0.23
N ILE A 250 16.88 0.86 0.15
CA ILE A 250 17.66 0.41 1.30
C ILE A 250 18.55 -0.76 0.88
N ASN A 251 19.69 -0.92 1.55
CA ASN A 251 20.56 -2.09 1.46
C ASN A 251 20.40 -2.96 2.70
N GLN A 252 20.72 -4.25 2.58
CA GLN A 252 20.83 -5.17 3.70
C GLN A 252 22.26 -5.70 3.78
N HIS A 253 22.91 -5.50 4.93
CA HIS A 253 24.25 -6.02 5.22
C HIS A 253 24.26 -6.64 6.61
N GLU A 254 24.72 -7.89 6.75
CA GLU A 254 24.78 -8.62 8.03
C GLU A 254 23.47 -8.59 8.84
N GLY A 255 22.32 -8.59 8.15
CA GLY A 255 21.00 -8.55 8.78
C GLY A 255 20.52 -7.16 9.26
N SER A 256 21.30 -6.11 9.00
CA SER A 256 20.94 -4.71 9.28
C SER A 256 20.65 -3.95 7.99
N PHE A 257 19.75 -2.97 8.07
CA PHE A 257 19.32 -2.15 6.96
C PHE A 257 20.03 -0.79 6.99
N THR A 258 20.48 -0.33 5.83
CA THR A 258 21.05 0.99 5.64
C THR A 258 20.37 1.70 4.48
N ILE A 259 20.14 3.01 4.62
CA ILE A 259 19.52 3.79 3.56
C ILE A 259 20.50 4.04 2.40
N THR A 260 20.03 3.92 1.16
CA THR A 260 20.85 4.26 -0.02
C THR A 260 20.74 5.75 -0.35
N LYS A 261 21.58 6.23 -1.27
CA LYS A 261 21.45 7.59 -1.82
C LYS A 261 20.08 7.84 -2.47
N ILE A 262 19.53 6.81 -3.12
CA ILE A 262 18.21 6.86 -3.75
C ILE A 262 17.13 6.97 -2.68
N GLY A 263 17.19 6.12 -1.64
CA GLY A 263 16.28 6.16 -0.50
C GLY A 263 16.30 7.51 0.23
N TYR A 264 17.50 8.04 0.47
CA TYR A 264 17.68 9.34 1.13
C TYR A 264 17.03 10.48 0.34
N THR A 265 17.24 10.49 -0.98
CA THR A 265 16.66 11.50 -1.89
C THR A 265 15.14 11.36 -1.94
N SER A 266 14.64 10.12 -1.98
CA SER A 266 13.20 9.82 -1.97
C SER A 266 12.50 10.39 -0.73
N ILE A 267 13.04 10.15 0.47
CA ILE A 267 12.50 10.74 1.72
C ILE A 267 12.59 12.26 1.68
N SER A 268 13.74 12.82 1.33
CA SER A 268 13.97 14.27 1.36
C SER A 268 13.03 15.05 0.42
N ASN A 269 12.62 14.43 -0.69
CA ASN A 269 11.69 15.01 -1.66
C ASN A 269 10.22 14.79 -1.26
N SER A 270 9.91 13.69 -0.59
CA SER A 270 8.53 13.31 -0.23
C SER A 270 8.03 13.99 1.04
N PHE A 271 8.93 14.58 1.84
CA PHE A 271 8.62 15.15 3.14
C PHE A 271 8.40 16.67 3.07
N HIS A 272 7.24 17.15 3.53
CA HIS A 272 6.94 18.59 3.54
C HIS A 272 7.53 19.30 4.76
N LEU A 273 7.56 18.62 5.91
CA LEU A 273 8.08 19.15 7.18
C LEU A 273 9.60 18.91 7.30
N LYS A 274 10.38 19.55 6.42
CA LYS A 274 11.83 19.33 6.34
C LYS A 274 12.55 19.68 7.65
N SER A 275 12.14 20.74 8.34
CA SER A 275 12.73 21.16 9.62
C SER A 275 12.55 20.10 10.72
N SER A 276 11.33 19.61 10.93
CA SER A 276 11.01 18.59 11.94
C SER A 276 11.74 17.27 11.65
N LEU A 277 11.81 16.87 10.37
CA LEU A 277 12.57 15.69 9.96
C LEU A 277 14.06 15.83 10.28
N THR A 278 14.66 16.98 9.96
CA THR A 278 16.07 17.26 10.28
C THR A 278 16.31 17.28 11.79
N GLU A 279 15.45 17.93 12.56
CA GLU A 279 15.59 18.05 14.02
C GLU A 279 15.58 16.67 14.70
N ILE A 280 14.62 15.81 14.36
CA ILE A 280 14.52 14.45 14.92
C ILE A 280 15.72 13.61 14.49
N ARG A 281 16.14 13.71 13.21
CA ARG A 281 17.35 13.01 12.73
C ARG A 281 18.58 13.45 13.52
N THR A 282 18.79 14.76 13.72
CA THR A 282 19.93 15.28 14.49
C THR A 282 19.87 14.83 15.95
N LYS A 283 18.69 14.84 16.58
CA LYS A 283 18.46 14.32 17.95
C LYS A 283 18.86 12.85 18.07
N ILE A 284 18.45 12.01 17.11
CA ILE A 284 18.78 10.57 17.08
C ILE A 284 20.27 10.36 16.83
N MET A 285 20.85 11.02 15.82
CA MET A 285 22.28 10.91 15.49
C MET A 285 23.16 11.32 16.67
N ASN A 286 22.85 12.44 17.34
CA ASN A 286 23.60 12.89 18.51
C ASN A 286 23.62 11.83 19.62
N LYS A 287 22.56 11.02 19.75
CA LYS A 287 22.48 9.94 20.73
C LYS A 287 23.13 8.64 20.25
N GLN A 288 23.09 8.32 18.95
CA GLN A 288 23.79 7.16 18.37
C GLN A 288 25.32 7.33 18.38
N TYR A 289 25.80 8.56 18.18
CA TYR A 289 27.24 8.89 18.12
C TYR A 289 27.78 9.55 19.40
N ALA A 290 26.92 9.79 20.41
CA ALA A 290 27.38 10.13 21.75
C ALA A 290 28.21 8.96 22.26
N ARG A 291 29.54 9.13 22.26
CA ARG A 291 30.52 8.15 22.71
C ARG A 291 30.06 7.55 24.04
N HIS A 292 29.83 6.24 24.05
CA HIS A 292 29.99 5.42 25.25
C HIS A 292 31.48 5.23 25.52
#